data_AF-K2FI83-F1
#
_entry.id   AF-K2FI83-F1
#
_cell.length_a   1.000
_cell.length_b   1.000
_cell.length_c   1.000
_cell.angle_alpha   90.00
_cell.angle_beta   90.00
_cell.angle_gamma   90.00
#
_symmetry.space_group_name_H-M   'P 1'
#
loop_
_entity.id
_entity.type
_entity.pdbx_description
1 polymer ?
#
loop_
_entity_poly.entity_id
_entity_poly.type
_entity_poly.pdbx_seq_one_letter_code
_entity_poly.pdbx_strand_id
1 'polypeptide(L)'
;MKAHCKGRVELFRYGDDGVICCQLSEDAARIRSALSKRLEKYKLKLNEDKTTCVSFSRREFGQGKAQGVFHFLGFTFFWGRTRKGKPVPKVKTQGKRMRSKLKNVNEWARSVRNKYRLIHIWKLFRTKLEGHIRYFGVSFNIKRVSVFVSKAVRILYKWLNRRSQRKSFNWRKFELFMSRFPLPKIKVHHLLF
;
A
#
# COMPACT_ATOMS: atom_id res chain seq x y z
N MET A 1 -11.60 24.60 14.92
CA MET A 1 -11.42 24.45 13.45
C MET A 1 -12.73 24.50 12.68
N LYS A 2 -13.79 23.77 13.08
CA LYS A 2 -15.08 23.78 12.36
C LYS A 2 -15.77 25.16 12.28
N ALA A 3 -15.61 26.03 13.27
CA ALA A 3 -16.31 27.32 13.35
C ALA A 3 -15.95 28.35 12.25
N HIS A 4 -14.85 28.18 11.51
CA HIS A 4 -14.41 29.13 10.47
C HIS A 4 -14.38 28.53 9.05
N CYS A 5 -14.89 27.31 8.89
CA CYS A 5 -15.02 26.63 7.60
C CYS A 5 -16.43 26.83 7.07
N LYS A 6 -16.58 27.15 5.78
CA LYS A 6 -17.90 27.37 5.16
C LYS A 6 -18.54 26.05 4.67
N GLY A 7 -17.73 25.12 4.19
CA GLY A 7 -18.15 23.81 3.69
C GLY A 7 -17.93 22.67 4.68
N ARG A 8 -18.32 21.45 4.28
CA ARG A 8 -18.08 20.24 5.07
C ARG A 8 -16.58 19.92 5.13
N VAL A 9 -16.11 19.62 6.34
CA VAL A 9 -14.72 19.25 6.62
C VAL A 9 -14.68 17.98 7.48
N GLU A 10 -13.89 17.00 7.06
CA GLU A 10 -13.66 15.74 7.77
C GLU A 10 -12.17 15.48 7.95
N LEU A 11 -11.77 15.03 9.15
CA LEU A 11 -10.40 14.67 9.48
C LEU A 11 -10.31 13.16 9.73
N PHE A 12 -9.41 12.50 9.03
CA PHE A 12 -9.01 11.13 9.26
C PHE A 12 -7.55 11.13 9.73
N ARG A 13 -7.26 10.57 10.90
CA ARG A 13 -5.92 10.56 11.50
C ARG A 13 -5.55 9.18 11.99
N TYR A 14 -4.29 8.78 11.79
CA TYR A 14 -3.69 7.57 12.33
C TYR A 14 -2.25 7.85 12.75
N GLY A 15 -1.98 7.85 14.07
CA GLY A 15 -0.70 8.29 14.59
C GLY A 15 -0.42 9.74 14.16
N ASP A 16 0.67 9.96 13.42
CA ASP A 16 1.04 11.27 12.86
C ASP A 16 0.57 11.51 11.42
N ASP A 17 0.06 10.48 10.75
CA ASP A 17 -0.46 10.58 9.38
C ASP A 17 -1.92 11.03 9.40
N GLY A 18 -2.29 11.98 8.55
CA GLY A 18 -3.63 12.58 8.55
C GLY A 18 -4.07 13.06 7.18
N VAL A 19 -5.35 12.88 6.89
CA VAL A 19 -6.03 13.38 5.68
C VAL A 19 -7.19 14.25 6.12
N ILE A 20 -7.28 15.44 5.55
CA ILE A 20 -8.40 16.36 5.76
C ILE A 20 -9.13 16.53 4.44
N CYS A 21 -10.38 16.07 4.41
CA CYS A 21 -11.28 16.23 3.29
C CYS A 21 -12.04 17.54 3.46
N CYS A 22 -11.94 18.43 2.47
CA CYS A 22 -12.67 19.70 2.44
C CYS A 22 -13.58 19.74 1.21
N GLN A 23 -14.80 20.21 1.38
CA GLN A 23 -15.72 20.45 0.26
C GLN A 23 -15.28 21.63 -0.61
N LEU A 24 -14.71 22.67 0.01
CA LEU A 24 -14.29 23.91 -0.64
C LEU A 24 -12.77 24.07 -0.58
N SER A 25 -12.19 24.60 -1.66
CA SER A 25 -10.74 24.87 -1.76
C SER A 25 -10.27 25.94 -0.79
N GLU A 26 -11.11 26.94 -0.52
CA GLU A 26 -10.80 28.05 0.40
C GLU A 26 -10.66 27.53 1.83
N ASP A 27 -11.51 26.59 2.24
CA ASP A 27 -11.44 25.94 3.55
C ASP A 27 -10.17 25.09 3.68
N ALA A 28 -9.77 24.39 2.62
CA ALA A 28 -8.52 23.64 2.61
C ALA A 28 -7.30 24.55 2.82
N ALA A 29 -7.26 25.71 2.14
CA ALA A 29 -6.20 26.71 2.30
C ALA A 29 -6.17 27.30 3.72
N ARG A 30 -7.34 27.64 4.27
CA ARG A 30 -7.47 28.14 5.66
C ARG A 30 -7.00 27.12 6.68
N ILE A 31 -7.42 25.86 6.53
CA ILE A 31 -7.03 24.78 7.44
C ILE A 31 -5.52 24.55 7.37
N ARG A 32 -4.90 24.57 6.18
CA ARG A 32 -3.45 24.46 6.03
C ARG A 32 -2.72 25.56 6.81
N SER A 33 -3.15 26.82 6.66
CA SER A 33 -2.55 27.94 7.42
C SER A 33 -2.75 27.79 8.92
N ALA A 34 -3.96 27.43 9.36
CA ALA A 34 -4.27 27.25 10.78
C ALA A 34 -3.52 26.06 11.41
N LEU A 35 -3.31 24.97 10.66
CA LEU A 35 -2.51 23.83 11.10
C LEU A 35 -1.04 24.20 11.28
N SER A 36 -0.45 24.96 10.35
CA SER A 36 0.94 25.41 10.47
C SER A 36 1.15 26.18 11.77
N LYS A 37 0.34 27.20 12.00
CA LYS A 37 0.38 28.03 13.23
C LYS A 37 0.16 27.19 14.50
N ARG A 38 -0.74 26.21 14.44
CA ARG A 38 -1.02 25.32 15.59
C ARG A 38 0.17 24.41 15.89
N LEU A 39 0.82 23.83 14.87
CA LEU A 39 2.00 22.98 15.06
C LEU A 39 3.18 23.77 15.62
N GLU A 40 3.38 25.00 15.16
CA GLU A 40 4.44 25.90 15.65
C GLU A 40 4.32 26.15 17.16
N LYS A 41 3.08 26.29 17.69
CA LYS A 41 2.84 26.40 19.14
C LYS A 41 3.39 25.22 19.94
N TYR A 42 3.45 24.04 19.34
CA TYR A 42 4.02 22.83 19.95
C TYR A 42 5.46 22.56 19.48
N LYS A 43 6.13 23.56 18.89
CA LYS A 43 7.49 23.45 18.33
C LYS A 43 7.62 22.36 17.26
N LEU A 44 6.51 22.06 16.57
CA LEU A 44 6.47 21.14 15.43
C LEU A 44 6.37 21.95 14.13
N LYS A 45 6.97 21.45 13.05
CA LYS A 45 6.84 22.03 11.71
C LYS A 45 6.06 21.09 10.81
N LEU A 46 5.20 21.66 9.99
CA LEU A 46 4.54 20.93 8.91
C LEU A 46 5.60 20.54 7.88
N ASN A 47 5.61 19.27 7.46
CA ASN A 47 6.48 18.85 6.38
C ASN A 47 5.85 19.28 5.04
N GLU A 48 6.32 20.38 4.47
CA GLU A 48 5.76 20.97 3.25
C GLU A 48 5.88 20.04 2.03
N ASP A 49 6.98 19.29 1.94
CA ASP A 49 7.20 18.30 0.87
C ASP A 49 6.18 17.15 0.90
N LYS A 50 5.68 16.81 2.09
CA LYS A 50 4.68 15.75 2.28
C LYS A 50 3.25 16.27 2.24
N THR A 51 3.03 17.52 2.63
CA THR A 51 1.68 18.08 2.77
C THR A 51 1.22 18.70 1.47
N THR A 52 0.43 17.94 0.72
CA THR A 52 -0.09 18.34 -0.59
C THR A 52 -1.61 18.47 -0.55
N CYS A 53 -2.14 19.52 -1.19
CA CYS A 53 -3.57 19.65 -1.46
C CYS A 53 -3.82 19.09 -2.85
N VAL A 54 -4.80 18.19 -2.99
CA VAL A 54 -5.15 17.58 -4.27
C VAL A 54 -6.64 17.72 -4.52
N SER A 55 -7.04 18.02 -5.78
CA SER A 55 -8.45 17.92 -6.16
C SER A 55 -8.88 16.45 -6.16
N PHE A 56 -9.97 16.16 -5.44
CA PHE A 56 -10.52 14.82 -5.29
C PHE A 56 -12.07 14.85 -5.33
N SER A 57 -12.62 15.44 -6.37
CA SER A 57 -14.06 15.62 -6.57
C SER A 57 -14.69 14.53 -7.44
N ARG A 58 -15.77 13.91 -6.92
CA ARG A 58 -16.59 12.95 -7.65
C ARG A 58 -17.25 13.58 -8.89
N ARG A 59 -17.72 14.82 -8.77
CA ARG A 59 -18.43 15.55 -9.84
C ARG A 59 -17.49 15.86 -10.99
N GLU A 60 -16.33 16.43 -10.67
CA GLU A 60 -15.33 16.80 -11.67
C GLU A 60 -14.75 15.59 -12.40
N PHE A 61 -14.48 14.49 -11.67
CA PHE A 61 -14.09 13.24 -12.32
C PHE A 61 -15.17 12.70 -13.26
N GLY A 62 -16.45 12.83 -12.88
CA GLY A 62 -17.59 12.47 -13.71
C GLY A 62 -17.64 13.25 -15.02
N GLN A 63 -17.23 14.52 -14.97
CA GLN A 63 -17.12 15.43 -16.13
C GLN A 63 -15.84 15.20 -16.96
N GLY A 64 -14.99 14.23 -16.60
CA GLY A 64 -13.75 13.94 -17.32
C GLY A 64 -12.56 14.81 -16.93
N LYS A 65 -12.70 15.68 -15.91
CA LYS A 65 -11.56 16.46 -15.42
C LYS A 65 -10.55 15.56 -14.71
N ALA A 66 -9.26 15.80 -14.95
CA ALA A 66 -8.19 15.12 -14.24
C ALA A 66 -8.32 15.38 -12.72
N GLN A 67 -8.05 14.35 -11.94
CA GLN A 67 -8.10 14.42 -10.47
C GLN A 67 -6.75 14.00 -9.91
N GLY A 68 -6.44 14.56 -8.74
CA GLY A 68 -5.24 14.18 -8.01
C GLY A 68 -5.36 12.80 -7.38
N VAL A 69 -4.23 12.35 -6.85
CA VAL A 69 -4.12 11.14 -6.03
C VAL A 69 -3.50 11.52 -4.71
N PHE A 70 -3.92 10.89 -3.63
CA PHE A 70 -3.28 11.07 -2.33
C PHE A 70 -2.81 9.75 -1.77
N HIS A 71 -1.94 9.83 -0.76
CA HIS A 71 -1.38 8.68 -0.10
C HIS A 71 -1.80 8.69 1.36
N PHE A 72 -2.26 7.55 1.86
CA PHE A 72 -2.63 7.39 3.26
C PHE A 72 -2.46 5.92 3.65
N LEU A 73 -1.83 5.66 4.81
CA LEU A 73 -1.63 4.30 5.34
C LEU A 73 -0.97 3.31 4.35
N GLY A 74 -0.07 3.81 3.49
CA GLY A 74 0.62 2.99 2.49
C GLY A 74 -0.24 2.59 1.28
N PHE A 75 -1.42 3.19 1.13
CA PHE A 75 -2.25 3.11 -0.07
C PHE A 75 -2.17 4.41 -0.87
N THR A 76 -2.44 4.30 -2.17
CA THR A 76 -2.71 5.41 -3.07
C THR A 76 -4.20 5.40 -3.38
N PHE A 77 -4.88 6.49 -3.01
CA PHE A 77 -6.29 6.73 -3.32
C PHE A 77 -6.39 7.50 -4.63
N PHE A 78 -7.29 7.06 -5.51
CA PHE A 78 -7.50 7.66 -6.81
C PHE A 78 -8.94 7.42 -7.28
N TRP A 79 -9.46 8.28 -8.14
CA TRP A 79 -10.75 8.05 -8.77
C TRP A 79 -10.67 7.00 -9.87
N GLY A 80 -11.67 6.14 -9.93
CA GLY A 80 -11.88 5.21 -11.04
C GLY A 80 -13.36 5.04 -11.33
N ARG A 81 -13.68 4.18 -12.30
CA ARG A 81 -15.06 3.82 -12.63
C ARG A 81 -15.38 2.40 -12.20
N THR A 82 -16.60 2.18 -11.74
CA THR A 82 -17.17 0.83 -11.55
C THR A 82 -17.37 0.16 -12.92
N ARG A 83 -17.74 -1.13 -12.92
CA ARG A 83 -18.14 -1.84 -14.16
C ARG A 83 -19.33 -1.16 -14.86
N LYS A 84 -20.21 -0.53 -14.08
CA LYS A 84 -21.37 0.24 -14.57
C LYS A 84 -21.03 1.72 -14.88
N GLY A 85 -19.76 2.08 -15.02
CA GLY A 85 -19.32 3.44 -15.37
C GLY A 85 -19.38 4.49 -14.25
N LYS A 86 -20.01 4.21 -13.10
CA LYS A 86 -20.13 5.17 -11.99
C LYS A 86 -18.75 5.52 -11.38
N PRO A 87 -18.44 6.81 -11.14
CA PRO A 87 -17.28 7.24 -10.37
C PRO A 87 -17.25 6.64 -8.95
N VAL A 88 -16.12 6.03 -8.59
CA VAL A 88 -15.88 5.45 -7.26
C VAL A 88 -14.41 5.65 -6.85
N PRO A 89 -14.11 5.96 -5.58
CA PRO A 89 -12.74 5.93 -5.09
C PRO A 89 -12.19 4.50 -5.15
N LYS A 90 -10.97 4.36 -5.65
CA LYS A 90 -10.22 3.10 -5.66
C LYS A 90 -8.92 3.26 -4.91
N VAL A 91 -8.42 2.14 -4.43
CA VAL A 91 -7.14 2.07 -3.72
C VAL A 91 -6.19 1.10 -4.39
N LYS A 92 -4.90 1.41 -4.30
CA LYS A 92 -3.82 0.48 -4.65
C LYS A 92 -2.66 0.64 -3.68
N THR A 93 -1.87 -0.42 -3.43
CA THR A 93 -0.65 -0.31 -2.64
C THR A 93 0.27 0.75 -3.24
N GLN A 94 0.78 1.65 -2.41
CA GLN A 94 1.68 2.70 -2.84
C GLN A 94 2.97 2.10 -3.44
N GLY A 95 3.37 2.58 -4.61
CA GLY A 95 4.51 2.00 -5.36
C GLY A 95 5.83 2.04 -4.59
N LYS A 96 6.11 3.14 -3.88
CA LYS A 96 7.29 3.27 -3.00
C LYS A 96 7.29 2.19 -1.90
N ARG A 97 6.14 2.01 -1.23
CA ARG A 97 5.93 0.99 -0.18
C ARG A 97 6.11 -0.43 -0.72
N MET A 98 5.58 -0.71 -1.91
CA MET A 98 5.73 -2.01 -2.57
C MET A 98 7.19 -2.33 -2.87
N ARG A 99 7.93 -1.37 -3.45
CA ARG A 99 9.38 -1.54 -3.74
C ARG A 99 10.20 -1.75 -2.47
N SER A 100 9.96 -0.93 -1.45
CA SER A 100 10.62 -1.07 -0.14
C SER A 100 10.36 -2.44 0.47
N LYS A 101 9.10 -2.91 0.52
CA LYS A 101 8.80 -4.25 1.04
C LYS A 101 9.49 -5.37 0.24
N LEU A 102 9.54 -5.28 -1.10
CA LEU A 102 10.25 -6.26 -1.93
C LEU A 102 11.77 -6.25 -1.71
N LYS A 103 12.36 -5.07 -1.48
CA LYS A 103 13.77 -4.94 -1.08
C LYS A 103 14.02 -5.68 0.24
N ASN A 104 13.17 -5.47 1.24
CA ASN A 104 13.27 -6.16 2.53
C ASN A 104 13.11 -7.68 2.37
N VAL A 105 12.20 -8.15 1.51
CA VAL A 105 12.07 -9.60 1.19
C VAL A 105 13.35 -10.13 0.55
N ASN A 106 13.98 -9.37 -0.35
CA ASN A 106 15.24 -9.75 -0.98
C ASN A 106 16.41 -9.83 0.01
N GLU A 107 16.54 -8.85 0.90
CA GLU A 107 17.57 -8.84 1.95
C GLU A 107 17.37 -9.97 2.94
N TRP A 108 16.12 -10.18 3.38
CA TRP A 108 15.77 -11.30 4.24
C TRP A 108 16.04 -12.65 3.58
N ALA A 109 15.60 -12.86 2.34
CA ALA A 109 15.83 -14.12 1.62
C ALA A 109 17.33 -14.36 1.42
N ARG A 110 18.12 -13.31 1.15
CA ARG A 110 19.57 -13.38 1.11
C ARG A 110 20.13 -13.82 2.46
N SER A 111 19.70 -13.25 3.57
CA SER A 111 20.29 -13.52 4.89
C SER A 111 19.96 -14.93 5.42
N VAL A 112 18.78 -15.47 5.11
CA VAL A 112 18.34 -16.79 5.63
C VAL A 112 18.71 -17.99 4.77
N ARG A 113 19.15 -17.77 3.51
CA ARG A 113 19.32 -18.83 2.49
C ARG A 113 20.14 -20.05 2.93
N ASN A 114 21.12 -19.84 3.81
CA ASN A 114 22.04 -20.88 4.32
C ASN A 114 21.90 -21.13 5.83
N LYS A 115 21.00 -20.41 6.52
CA LYS A 115 20.88 -20.50 7.99
C LYS A 115 19.93 -21.61 8.44
N TYR A 116 18.94 -21.93 7.62
CA TYR A 116 17.88 -22.86 8.01
C TYR A 116 17.58 -23.88 6.91
N ARG A 117 16.97 -24.99 7.31
CA ARG A 117 16.42 -25.98 6.37
C ARG A 117 15.30 -25.36 5.53
N LEU A 118 15.11 -25.86 4.31
CA LEU A 118 14.15 -25.34 3.32
C LEU A 118 12.74 -25.17 3.89
N ILE A 119 12.23 -26.18 4.59
CA ILE A 119 10.87 -26.17 5.16
C ILE A 119 10.70 -25.03 6.18
N HIS A 120 11.74 -24.75 6.97
CA HIS A 120 11.69 -23.66 7.94
C HIS A 120 11.72 -22.29 7.24
N ILE A 121 12.59 -22.11 6.23
CA ILE A 121 12.60 -20.89 5.40
C ILE A 121 11.22 -20.68 4.76
N TRP A 122 10.62 -21.74 4.23
CA TRP A 122 9.29 -21.69 3.60
C TRP A 122 8.21 -21.30 4.60
N LYS A 123 8.21 -21.85 5.82
CA LYS A 123 7.27 -21.48 6.88
C LYS A 123 7.35 -19.98 7.20
N LEU A 124 8.56 -19.47 7.44
CA LEU A 124 8.79 -18.04 7.69
C LEU A 124 8.34 -17.16 6.52
N PHE A 125 8.62 -17.60 5.28
CA PHE A 125 8.20 -16.89 4.09
C PHE A 125 6.67 -16.79 3.99
N ARG A 126 5.96 -17.89 4.24
CA ARG A 126 4.49 -17.91 4.23
C ARG A 126 3.91 -16.95 5.28
N THR A 127 4.44 -16.94 6.51
CA THR A 127 4.01 -15.99 7.54
C THR A 127 4.20 -14.54 7.11
N LYS A 128 5.32 -14.21 6.45
CA LYS A 128 5.56 -12.86 5.92
C LYS A 128 4.58 -12.48 4.81
N LEU A 129 4.27 -13.42 3.92
CA LEU A 129 3.28 -13.19 2.85
C LEU A 129 1.87 -13.04 3.42
N GLU A 130 1.50 -13.85 4.40
CA GLU A 130 0.20 -13.78 5.06
C GLU A 130 -0.04 -12.41 5.70
N GLY A 131 0.95 -11.88 6.42
CA GLY A 131 0.87 -10.52 6.97
C GLY A 131 0.70 -9.45 5.87
N HIS A 132 1.37 -9.61 4.73
CA HIS A 132 1.20 -8.69 3.60
C HIS A 132 -0.20 -8.80 2.98
N ILE A 133 -0.69 -10.01 2.74
CA ILE A 133 -2.01 -10.28 2.15
C ILE A 133 -3.11 -9.78 3.09
N ARG A 134 -2.98 -10.01 4.40
CA ARG A 134 -3.96 -9.54 5.39
C ARG A 134 -4.08 -8.02 5.39
N TYR A 135 -2.96 -7.31 5.39
CA TYR A 135 -2.96 -5.83 5.41
C TYR A 135 -3.39 -5.20 4.09
N PHE A 136 -2.86 -5.69 2.95
CA PHE A 136 -3.10 -5.08 1.64
C PHE A 136 -4.25 -5.72 0.85
N GLY A 137 -4.81 -6.81 1.35
CA GLY A 137 -5.97 -7.51 0.79
C GLY A 137 -7.24 -6.70 1.00
N VAL A 138 -7.34 -5.58 0.31
CA VAL A 138 -8.50 -4.68 0.34
C VAL A 138 -9.18 -4.64 -1.03
N SER A 139 -10.44 -4.19 -1.08
CA SER A 139 -11.16 -3.96 -2.34
C SER A 139 -10.30 -3.18 -3.35
N PHE A 140 -10.39 -3.53 -4.63
CA PHE A 140 -9.64 -2.91 -5.75
C PHE A 140 -8.12 -3.11 -5.76
N ASN A 141 -7.49 -3.62 -4.69
CA ASN A 141 -6.04 -3.78 -4.60
C ASN A 141 -5.52 -5.20 -4.86
N ILE A 142 -6.40 -6.18 -5.03
CA ILE A 142 -6.02 -7.61 -5.08
C ILE A 142 -5.00 -7.94 -6.18
N LYS A 143 -5.09 -7.24 -7.33
CA LYS A 143 -4.11 -7.38 -8.42
C LYS A 143 -2.69 -7.01 -7.98
N ARG A 144 -2.54 -5.95 -7.18
CA ARG A 144 -1.21 -5.53 -6.67
C ARG A 144 -0.67 -6.49 -5.61
N VAL A 145 -1.55 -7.05 -4.78
CA VAL A 145 -1.18 -8.11 -3.82
C VAL A 145 -0.66 -9.34 -4.57
N SER A 146 -1.34 -9.77 -5.64
CA SER A 146 -0.90 -10.88 -6.48
C SER A 146 0.47 -10.63 -7.12
N VAL A 147 0.69 -9.42 -7.66
CA VAL A 147 2.01 -9.03 -8.20
C VAL A 147 3.09 -9.03 -7.11
N PHE A 148 2.77 -8.57 -5.90
CA PHE A 148 3.72 -8.63 -4.78
C PHE A 148 4.11 -10.06 -4.45
N VAL A 149 3.13 -10.94 -4.23
CA VAL A 149 3.35 -12.36 -3.92
C VAL A 149 4.19 -13.02 -5.01
N SER A 150 3.83 -12.83 -6.28
CA SER A 150 4.57 -13.38 -7.42
C SER A 150 6.04 -12.93 -7.44
N LYS A 151 6.30 -11.63 -7.21
CA LYS A 151 7.67 -11.11 -7.14
C LYS A 151 8.44 -11.64 -5.93
N ALA A 152 7.80 -11.71 -4.77
CA ALA A 152 8.40 -12.25 -3.56
C ALA A 152 8.79 -13.73 -3.72
N VAL A 153 7.93 -14.53 -4.37
CA VAL A 153 8.19 -15.95 -4.68
C VAL A 153 9.41 -16.09 -5.60
N ARG A 154 9.50 -15.28 -6.66
CA ARG A 154 10.67 -15.26 -7.56
C ARG A 154 11.95 -14.85 -6.83
N ILE A 155 11.86 -13.89 -5.92
CA ILE A 155 13.00 -13.48 -5.08
C ILE A 155 13.48 -14.64 -4.20
N LEU A 156 12.57 -15.36 -3.55
CA LEU A 156 12.93 -16.50 -2.72
C LEU A 156 13.55 -17.62 -3.56
N TYR A 157 12.93 -17.99 -4.69
CA TYR A 157 13.47 -18.96 -5.65
C TYR A 157 14.91 -18.62 -6.07
N LYS A 158 15.17 -17.35 -6.39
CA LYS A 158 16.52 -16.87 -6.72
C LYS A 158 17.53 -17.18 -5.61
N TRP A 159 17.20 -16.88 -4.36
CA TRP A 159 18.14 -17.04 -3.24
C TRP A 159 18.28 -18.48 -2.77
N LEU A 160 17.22 -19.30 -2.84
CA LEU A 160 17.31 -20.74 -2.60
C LEU A 160 18.24 -21.43 -3.60
N ASN A 161 18.29 -20.96 -4.85
CA ASN A 161 19.22 -21.45 -5.87
C ASN A 161 20.63 -20.86 -5.79
N ARG A 162 20.88 -19.92 -4.87
CA ARG A 162 22.20 -19.34 -4.60
C ARG A 162 22.74 -19.74 -3.22
N ARG A 163 22.21 -20.84 -2.67
CA ARG A 163 22.55 -21.34 -1.35
C ARG A 163 23.77 -22.28 -1.36
N SER A 164 23.95 -22.99 -2.48
CA SER A 164 25.00 -23.99 -2.72
C SER A 164 25.59 -23.82 -4.13
N GLN A 165 26.71 -24.50 -4.41
CA GLN A 165 27.34 -24.53 -5.73
C GLN A 165 26.45 -25.18 -6.83
N ARG A 166 25.48 -26.01 -6.42
CA ARG A 166 24.46 -26.57 -7.33
C ARG A 166 23.11 -25.86 -7.16
N LYS A 167 22.37 -25.69 -8.26
CA LYS A 167 20.98 -25.20 -8.23
C LYS A 167 20.09 -26.26 -7.57
N SER A 168 19.41 -25.88 -6.49
CA SER A 168 18.51 -26.79 -5.75
C SER A 168 17.19 -27.04 -6.50
N PHE A 169 16.72 -26.06 -7.28
CA PHE A 169 15.44 -26.12 -8.00
C PHE A 169 15.58 -25.63 -9.44
N ASN A 170 14.93 -26.33 -10.36
CA ASN A 170 14.36 -25.68 -11.54
C ASN A 170 12.94 -25.19 -11.24
N TRP A 171 12.35 -24.38 -12.11
CA TRP A 171 11.06 -23.77 -11.84
C TRP A 171 9.93 -24.81 -11.70
N ARG A 172 9.91 -25.84 -12.56
CA ARG A 172 8.92 -26.94 -12.50
C ARG A 172 8.96 -27.71 -11.17
N LYS A 173 10.16 -28.05 -10.67
CA LYS A 173 10.32 -28.68 -9.35
C LYS A 173 9.89 -27.74 -8.22
N PHE A 174 10.10 -26.44 -8.38
CA PHE A 174 9.65 -25.46 -7.41
C PHE A 174 8.13 -25.31 -7.40
N GLU A 175 7.47 -25.40 -8.55
CA GLU A 175 6.01 -25.47 -8.64
C GLU A 175 5.45 -26.71 -7.95
N LEU A 176 6.04 -27.89 -8.17
CA LEU A 176 5.66 -29.11 -7.44
C LEU A 176 5.81 -28.94 -5.92
N PHE A 177 6.90 -28.30 -5.48
CA PHE A 177 7.09 -27.96 -4.07
C PHE A 177 6.01 -27.01 -3.55
N MET A 178 5.63 -25.99 -4.32
CA MET A 178 4.55 -25.06 -3.97
C MET A 178 3.18 -25.75 -3.95
N SER A 179 2.94 -26.75 -4.81
CA SER A 179 1.72 -27.57 -4.77
C SER A 179 1.64 -28.39 -3.49
N ARG A 180 2.77 -28.96 -3.03
CA ARG A 180 2.83 -29.70 -1.76
C ARG A 180 2.72 -28.78 -0.53
N PHE A 181 3.31 -27.59 -0.60
CA PHE A 181 3.33 -26.61 0.50
C PHE A 181 2.74 -25.26 0.03
N PRO A 182 1.41 -25.16 -0.10
CA PRO A 182 0.77 -24.01 -0.72
C PRO A 182 1.07 -22.69 -0.01
N LEU A 183 1.14 -21.63 -0.81
CA LEU A 183 1.21 -20.24 -0.36
C LEU A 183 -0.13 -19.81 0.26
N PRO A 184 -0.13 -18.78 1.12
CA PRO A 184 -1.37 -18.22 1.65
C PRO A 184 -2.29 -17.72 0.51
N LYS A 185 -3.59 -17.98 0.65
CA LYS A 185 -4.59 -17.59 -0.37
C LYS A 185 -4.67 -16.06 -0.49
N ILE A 186 -4.55 -15.56 -1.71
CA ILE A 186 -4.74 -14.13 -2.01
C ILE A 186 -6.25 -13.86 -2.05
N LYS A 187 -6.76 -13.12 -1.07
CA LYS A 187 -8.17 -12.73 -1.00
C LYS A 187 -8.35 -11.32 -0.45
N VAL A 188 -9.56 -10.79 -0.63
CA VAL A 188 -9.96 -9.55 0.02
C VAL A 188 -10.32 -9.89 1.47
N HIS A 189 -9.64 -9.25 2.41
CA HIS A 189 -9.87 -9.30 3.86
C HIS A 189 -10.66 -8.09 4.35
N HIS A 190 -10.54 -6.94 3.68
CA HIS A 190 -11.25 -5.72 4.06
C HIS A 190 -11.98 -5.14 2.85
N LEU A 191 -13.30 -5.03 2.98
CA LEU A 191 -14.13 -4.37 1.97
C LEU A 191 -14.01 -2.85 2.15
N LEU A 192 -13.68 -2.17 1.07
CA LEU A 192 -13.71 -0.70 1.00
C LEU A 192 -14.72 -0.30 -0.07
N PHE A 193 -15.71 0.49 0.36
CA PHE A 193 -16.86 1.03 -0.39
C PHE A 193 -17.87 -0.02 -0.89
#